data_AF-A0A6P5SAN0-F1
#
_entry.id   AF-A0A6P5SAN0-F1
#
_cell.length_a   1.000
_cell.length_b   1.000
_cell.length_c   1.000
_cell.angle_alpha   90.00
_cell.angle_beta   90.00
_cell.angle_gamma   90.00
#
_symmetry.space_group_name_H-M   'P 1'
#
loop_
_entity.id
_entity.type
_entity.pdbx_description
1 polymer ?
#
loop_
_entity_poly.entity_id
_entity_poly.type
_entity_poly.pdbx_seq_one_letter_code
_entity_poly.pdbx_strand_id
1 'polypeptide(L)'
;MSGSEQERTTKSGAEEQSLRVAVAISLLRSKLLQKQQKQPPPPPVDQSDTLRWKRKAKERKQELLRLRQDLKEASDASQCDLFPQSASCKCYFFDNLGRLSPNKRLPDPSQCRFNDVLRRRFLRHVRFKERRRRTSSSSQRHHFADINSEDEMEQLRASVDFLVELCETNSPVEEANVANWSHQAADFILASLKNLLSVAMNVELIEGIISSLITRLVRRMCCPLQGNASKHSEPDAQFFVQHLIRKLGSEPYIGQRALFLVTQRISVLAENFLFADPFDDAFTNMHQCMFMLIQLTEFLVSDYLSEWSKDEGFDTMVFEEWVASMVHARKALQILESRNGVYVLYMERVIALGSSSSSRAGQGKARRQAC
;
A
#
# COMPACT_ATOMS: atom_id res chain seq x y z
N MET A 1 28.42 -2.41 32.28
CA MET A 1 28.86 -1.67 31.08
C MET A 1 28.69 -2.51 29.80
N SER A 2 27.50 -3.07 29.53
CA SER A 2 27.30 -4.03 28.41
C SER A 2 26.26 -3.58 27.37
N GLY A 3 25.85 -2.30 27.38
CA GLY A 3 24.81 -1.79 26.49
C GLY A 3 25.32 -1.18 25.17
N SER A 4 26.61 -0.86 25.07
CA SER A 4 27.19 -0.11 23.95
C SER A 4 27.73 -0.97 22.80
N GLU A 5 27.87 -2.28 22.99
CA GLU A 5 28.39 -3.19 21.95
C GLU A 5 27.29 -3.78 21.05
N GLN A 6 26.08 -3.98 21.58
CA GLN A 6 24.98 -4.64 20.85
C GLN A 6 24.27 -3.72 19.84
N GLU A 7 24.30 -2.40 20.05
CA GLU A 7 23.78 -1.38 19.14
C GLU A 7 24.70 -1.11 17.94
N ARG A 8 26.02 -1.37 18.08
CA ARG A 8 26.98 -1.28 16.98
C ARG A 8 26.84 -2.46 16.00
N THR A 9 26.55 -3.66 16.50
CA THR A 9 26.41 -4.86 15.67
C THR A 9 25.17 -4.84 14.77
N THR A 10 24.06 -4.23 15.21
CA THR A 10 22.81 -4.17 14.42
C THR A 10 22.83 -3.08 13.36
N LYS A 11 23.46 -1.92 13.63
CA LYS A 11 23.72 -0.89 12.61
C LYS A 11 24.67 -1.40 11.51
N SER A 12 25.71 -2.14 11.89
CA SER A 12 26.65 -2.76 10.95
C SER A 12 25.98 -3.70 9.96
N GLY A 13 24.98 -4.49 10.39
CA GLY A 13 24.29 -5.44 9.52
C GLY A 13 23.33 -4.78 8.52
N ALA A 14 22.65 -3.71 8.92
CA ALA A 14 21.76 -2.95 8.05
C ALA A 14 22.54 -2.11 7.01
N GLU A 15 23.67 -1.53 7.43
CA GLU A 15 24.61 -0.85 6.52
C GLU A 15 25.22 -1.85 5.52
N GLU A 16 25.57 -3.05 5.96
CA GLU A 16 26.11 -4.09 5.08
C GLU A 16 25.08 -4.58 4.04
N GLN A 17 23.81 -4.74 4.42
CA GLN A 17 22.74 -5.10 3.49
C GLN A 17 22.45 -3.98 2.48
N SER A 18 22.39 -2.73 2.95
CA SER A 18 22.23 -1.55 2.08
C SER A 18 23.40 -1.42 1.09
N LEU A 19 24.63 -1.67 1.56
CA LEU A 19 25.83 -1.64 0.75
C LEU A 19 25.86 -2.77 -0.29
N ARG A 20 25.39 -3.97 0.06
CA ARG A 20 25.24 -5.10 -0.88
C ARG A 20 24.21 -4.80 -1.98
N VAL A 21 23.07 -4.19 -1.65
CA VAL A 21 22.05 -3.79 -2.62
C VAL A 21 22.55 -2.67 -3.52
N ALA A 22 23.22 -1.65 -2.96
CA ALA A 22 23.82 -0.56 -3.74
C ALA A 22 24.92 -1.05 -4.69
N VAL A 23 25.72 -2.03 -4.27
CA VAL A 23 26.71 -2.70 -5.12
C VAL A 23 26.04 -3.50 -6.23
N ALA A 24 24.96 -4.24 -5.94
CA ALA A 24 24.22 -5.01 -6.95
C ALA A 24 23.60 -4.10 -8.03
N ILE A 25 23.00 -2.97 -7.64
CA ILE A 25 22.44 -1.97 -8.56
C ILE A 25 23.53 -1.33 -9.42
N SER A 26 24.68 -1.00 -8.81
CA SER A 26 25.83 -0.43 -9.52
C SER A 26 26.41 -1.41 -10.56
N LEU A 27 26.50 -2.71 -10.24
CA LEU A 27 26.96 -3.75 -11.16
C LEU A 27 25.98 -3.97 -12.32
N LEU A 28 24.67 -3.93 -12.06
CA LEU A 28 23.62 -4.02 -13.09
C LEU A 28 23.69 -2.85 -14.07
N ARG A 29 23.84 -1.61 -13.54
CA ARG A 29 24.00 -0.40 -14.36
C ARG A 29 25.29 -0.43 -15.18
N SER A 30 26.40 -0.92 -14.61
CA SER A 30 27.67 -1.09 -15.31
C SER A 30 27.59 -2.09 -16.46
N LYS A 31 26.90 -3.23 -16.27
CA LYS A 31 26.67 -4.24 -17.31
C LYS A 31 25.78 -3.71 -18.46
N LEU A 32 24.81 -2.86 -18.16
CA LEU A 32 23.98 -2.20 -19.16
C LEU A 32 24.76 -1.15 -19.97
N LEU A 33 25.62 -0.36 -19.31
CA LEU A 33 26.49 0.62 -19.97
C LEU A 33 27.59 -0.04 -20.82
N GLN A 34 28.15 -1.17 -20.37
CA GLN A 34 29.10 -1.96 -21.17
C GLN A 34 28.45 -2.59 -22.42
N LYS A 35 27.15 -2.92 -22.39
CA LYS A 35 26.42 -3.37 -23.58
C LYS A 35 26.18 -2.25 -24.61
N GLN A 36 26.23 -0.97 -24.19
CA GLN A 36 26.06 0.18 -25.10
C GLN A 36 27.39 0.66 -25.72
N GLN A 37 28.55 0.32 -25.15
CA GLN A 37 29.84 0.59 -25.78
C GLN A 37 30.19 -0.49 -26.82
N LYS A 38 29.98 -0.20 -28.11
CA LYS A 38 30.59 -0.95 -29.21
C LYS A 38 32.11 -1.02 -29.00
N GLN A 39 32.67 -2.23 -29.06
CA GLN A 39 34.12 -2.47 -28.96
C GLN A 39 34.89 -1.66 -30.02
N PRO A 40 35.97 -0.93 -29.67
CA PRO A 40 36.93 -0.44 -30.65
C PRO A 40 37.89 -1.58 -31.10
N PRO A 41 38.49 -1.47 -32.30
CA PRO A 41 39.40 -2.48 -32.84
C PRO A 41 40.70 -2.60 -32.02
N PRO A 42 41.38 -3.77 -32.05
CA PRO A 42 42.55 -4.03 -31.21
C PRO A 42 43.78 -3.20 -31.65
N PRO A 43 44.56 -2.63 -30.72
CA PRO A 43 45.81 -1.92 -31.04
C PRO A 43 47.02 -2.88 -31.16
N PRO A 44 48.14 -2.42 -31.76
CA PRO A 44 49.29 -3.26 -32.11
C PRO A 44 50.07 -3.77 -30.90
N VAL A 45 50.68 -4.94 -31.09
CA VAL A 45 51.52 -5.68 -30.14
C VAL A 45 52.88 -4.98 -30.00
N ASP A 46 53.01 -4.10 -29.01
CA ASP A 46 54.29 -3.81 -28.30
C ASP A 46 54.12 -2.75 -27.19
N GLN A 47 53.23 -3.01 -26.22
CA GLN A 47 53.23 -2.27 -24.95
C GLN A 47 53.42 -3.29 -23.83
N SER A 48 54.55 -3.22 -23.13
CA SER A 48 54.87 -4.14 -22.04
C SER A 48 53.67 -4.25 -21.09
N ASP A 49 53.30 -5.47 -20.72
CA ASP A 49 52.11 -5.72 -19.91
C ASP A 49 52.10 -4.86 -18.63
N THR A 50 53.27 -4.56 -18.08
CA THR A 50 53.46 -3.63 -16.97
C THR A 50 52.93 -2.21 -17.21
N LEU A 51 53.11 -1.65 -18.41
CA LEU A 51 52.55 -0.33 -18.77
C LEU A 51 51.04 -0.40 -18.97
N ARG A 52 50.54 -1.51 -19.54
CA ARG A 52 49.10 -1.77 -19.69
C ARG A 52 48.40 -1.89 -18.34
N TRP A 53 48.97 -2.65 -17.40
CA TRP A 53 48.45 -2.80 -16.04
C TRP A 53 48.54 -1.50 -15.24
N LYS A 54 49.63 -0.73 -15.39
CA LYS A 54 49.72 0.63 -14.80
C LYS A 54 48.62 1.55 -15.31
N ARG A 55 48.34 1.56 -16.62
CA ARG A 55 47.26 2.39 -17.20
C ARG A 55 45.89 1.96 -16.70
N LYS A 56 45.60 0.64 -16.72
CA LYS A 56 44.35 0.07 -16.23
C LYS A 56 44.14 0.31 -14.73
N ALA A 57 45.19 0.24 -13.92
CA ALA A 57 45.12 0.55 -12.48
C ALA A 57 44.84 2.04 -12.24
N LYS A 58 45.41 2.93 -13.04
CA LYS A 58 45.16 4.38 -12.98
C LYS A 58 43.71 4.72 -13.37
N GLU A 59 43.21 4.12 -14.46
CA GLU A 59 41.81 4.25 -14.88
C GLU A 59 40.86 3.74 -13.81
N ARG A 60 41.11 2.56 -13.24
CA ARG A 60 40.28 2.00 -12.15
C ARG A 60 40.30 2.86 -10.89
N LYS A 61 41.44 3.46 -10.56
CA LYS A 61 41.54 4.39 -9.43
C LYS A 61 40.72 5.67 -9.68
N GLN A 62 40.72 6.20 -10.90
CA GLN A 62 39.90 7.35 -11.26
C GLN A 62 38.40 7.01 -11.27
N GLU A 63 38.03 5.86 -11.83
CA GLU A 63 36.65 5.35 -11.81
C GLU A 63 36.15 5.18 -10.37
N LEU A 64 36.99 4.66 -9.48
CA LEU A 64 36.62 4.43 -8.08
C LEU A 64 36.46 5.75 -7.31
N LEU A 65 37.26 6.78 -7.63
CA LEU A 65 37.08 8.12 -7.08
C LEU A 65 35.80 8.77 -7.59
N ARG A 66 35.51 8.63 -8.90
CA ARG A 66 34.24 9.08 -9.49
C ARG A 66 33.05 8.37 -8.82
N LEU A 67 33.07 7.05 -8.72
CA LEU A 67 31.99 6.27 -8.10
C LEU A 67 31.80 6.63 -6.63
N ARG A 68 32.85 6.95 -5.88
CA ARG A 68 32.75 7.46 -4.51
C ARG A 68 32.10 8.84 -4.45
N GLN A 69 32.42 9.71 -5.40
CA GLN A 69 31.78 11.02 -5.52
C GLN A 69 30.29 10.87 -5.88
N ASP A 70 29.95 10.01 -6.83
CA ASP A 70 28.56 9.68 -7.19
C ASP A 70 27.80 9.10 -5.98
N LEU A 71 28.45 8.26 -5.17
CA LEU A 71 27.88 7.70 -3.92
C LEU A 71 27.64 8.78 -2.87
N LYS A 72 28.57 9.75 -2.77
CA LYS A 72 28.45 10.89 -1.87
C LYS A 72 27.32 11.81 -2.30
N GLU A 73 27.21 12.12 -3.60
CA GLU A 73 26.12 12.92 -4.17
C GLU A 73 24.75 12.23 -4.01
N ALA A 74 24.68 10.91 -4.18
CA ALA A 74 23.46 10.14 -3.92
C ALA A 74 23.08 10.10 -2.43
N SER A 75 24.08 10.04 -1.54
CA SER A 75 23.88 10.11 -0.09
C SER A 75 23.43 11.50 0.34
N ASP A 76 24.03 12.57 -0.19
CA ASP A 76 23.67 13.95 0.10
C ASP A 76 22.28 14.29 -0.48
N ALA A 77 21.92 13.74 -1.65
CA ALA A 77 20.56 13.82 -2.20
C ALA A 77 19.51 13.05 -1.39
N SER A 78 19.93 12.06 -0.57
CA SER A 78 19.06 11.36 0.37
C SER A 78 18.85 12.11 1.69
N GLN A 79 19.71 13.10 1.99
CA GLN A 79 19.63 13.96 3.18
C GLN A 79 19.02 15.34 2.89
N CYS A 80 18.90 15.75 1.62
CA CYS A 80 17.99 16.81 1.24
C CYS A 80 16.56 16.32 1.46
N ASP A 81 15.86 16.90 2.44
CA ASP A 81 14.45 16.67 2.72
C ASP A 81 13.70 16.40 1.42
N LEU A 82 13.30 15.14 1.23
CA LEU A 82 12.57 14.70 0.05
C LEU A 82 11.25 15.47 -0.12
N PHE A 83 10.88 16.37 0.80
CA PHE A 83 9.59 17.04 0.97
C PHE A 83 9.75 18.56 0.88
N PRO A 84 9.15 19.24 -0.12
CA PRO A 84 8.94 20.69 -0.04
C PRO A 84 7.99 20.99 1.13
N GLN A 85 8.39 21.88 2.05
CA GLN A 85 7.66 22.25 3.27
C GLN A 85 6.44 23.16 3.05
N SER A 86 5.82 23.18 1.87
CA SER A 86 4.74 24.15 1.59
C SER A 86 3.52 23.62 0.81
N ALA A 87 3.30 22.30 0.74
CA ALA A 87 2.02 21.73 0.30
C ALA A 87 1.59 20.56 1.20
N SER A 88 0.39 20.65 1.79
CA SER A 88 -0.09 19.84 2.91
C SER A 88 -0.71 18.46 2.57
N CYS A 89 -0.50 17.91 1.38
CA CYS A 89 -0.46 16.46 1.18
C CYS A 89 0.58 16.14 0.12
N LYS A 90 1.48 15.23 0.46
CA LYS A 90 2.52 14.79 -0.43
C LYS A 90 2.25 13.35 -0.84
N CYS A 91 1.20 13.20 -1.61
CA CYS A 91 0.70 11.93 -2.03
C CYS A 91 1.39 11.54 -3.36
N TYR A 92 2.63 11.06 -3.27
CA TYR A 92 3.42 10.46 -4.37
C TYR A 92 2.70 9.27 -5.05
N PHE A 93 1.59 8.83 -4.46
CA PHE A 93 0.74 7.69 -4.82
C PHE A 93 -0.10 7.89 -6.09
N PHE A 94 -0.42 9.12 -6.48
CA PHE A 94 -1.29 9.39 -7.63
C PHE A 94 -0.59 10.02 -8.83
N ASP A 95 0.60 10.59 -8.64
CA ASP A 95 1.27 11.36 -9.70
C ASP A 95 1.87 10.48 -10.80
N ASN A 96 2.02 9.16 -10.60
CA ASN A 96 2.57 8.26 -11.61
C ASN A 96 2.01 6.82 -11.50
N LEU A 97 0.74 6.62 -11.86
CA LEU A 97 0.18 5.29 -12.16
C LEU A 97 0.80 4.72 -13.46
N GLY A 98 2.13 4.65 -13.57
CA GLY A 98 2.84 3.96 -14.65
C GLY A 98 2.66 4.52 -16.08
N ARG A 99 2.05 5.69 -16.30
CA ARG A 99 1.83 6.23 -17.65
C ARG A 99 3.01 7.04 -18.18
N LEU A 100 3.72 6.45 -19.14
CA LEU A 100 4.52 7.22 -20.10
C LEU A 100 3.57 7.79 -21.16
N SER A 101 3.30 9.09 -21.07
CA SER A 101 2.67 9.99 -22.06
C SER A 101 1.18 10.35 -21.82
N PRO A 102 0.85 11.64 -21.66
CA PRO A 102 -0.52 12.11 -21.62
C PRO A 102 -1.06 12.27 -23.05
N ASN A 103 -1.87 11.32 -23.52
CA ASN A 103 -2.66 11.53 -24.72
C ASN A 103 -3.94 12.29 -24.36
N LYS A 104 -3.93 13.60 -24.63
CA LYS A 104 -5.11 14.46 -24.55
C LYS A 104 -6.13 14.00 -25.59
N ARG A 105 -7.16 13.28 -25.16
CA ARG A 105 -8.44 13.24 -25.87
C ARG A 105 -9.54 13.56 -24.87
N LEU A 106 -10.19 14.69 -25.11
CA LEU A 106 -11.34 15.18 -24.39
C LEU A 106 -12.54 14.27 -24.67
N PRO A 107 -13.19 13.67 -23.66
CA PRO A 107 -14.45 12.96 -23.88
C PRO A 107 -15.65 13.91 -23.83
N ASP A 108 -16.65 13.56 -24.63
CA ASP A 108 -17.96 14.18 -24.81
C ASP A 108 -18.74 14.34 -23.47
N PRO A 109 -19.39 15.50 -23.19
CA PRO A 109 -20.09 15.79 -21.94
C PRO A 109 -21.33 14.93 -21.62
N SER A 110 -21.66 13.92 -22.43
CA SER A 110 -22.93 13.18 -22.34
C SER A 110 -22.91 11.91 -21.47
N GLN A 111 -21.78 11.53 -20.85
CA GLN A 111 -21.66 10.28 -20.05
C GLN A 111 -21.42 10.47 -18.54
N CYS A 112 -21.75 11.64 -17.98
CA CYS A 112 -21.50 11.92 -16.57
C CYS A 112 -22.72 11.60 -15.68
N ARG A 113 -22.80 10.39 -15.11
CA ARG A 113 -23.63 10.14 -13.92
C ARG A 113 -22.75 9.77 -12.72
N PHE A 114 -21.82 10.66 -12.37
CA PHE A 114 -21.40 10.72 -10.98
C PHE A 114 -22.59 11.24 -10.16
N ASN A 115 -22.93 10.60 -9.05
CA ASN A 115 -24.14 10.95 -8.32
C ASN A 115 -23.95 12.25 -7.54
N ASP A 116 -24.45 13.31 -8.15
CA ASP A 116 -24.48 14.65 -7.60
C ASP A 116 -25.08 14.71 -6.18
N VAL A 117 -25.98 13.78 -5.82
CA VAL A 117 -26.58 13.71 -4.49
C VAL A 117 -25.55 13.26 -3.46
N LEU A 118 -24.82 12.18 -3.70
CA LEU A 118 -23.80 11.67 -2.79
C LEU A 118 -22.62 12.64 -2.69
N ARG A 119 -22.23 13.28 -3.81
CA ARG A 119 -21.26 14.38 -3.79
C ARG A 119 -21.72 15.55 -2.93
N ARG A 120 -22.95 16.02 -3.10
CA ARG A 120 -23.50 17.14 -2.32
C ARG A 120 -23.67 16.77 -0.85
N ARG A 121 -24.00 15.51 -0.54
CA ARG A 121 -24.09 15.00 0.84
C ARG A 121 -22.70 15.02 1.48
N PHE A 122 -21.70 14.44 0.83
CA PHE A 122 -20.32 14.45 1.30
C PHE A 122 -19.79 15.88 1.52
N LEU A 123 -19.90 16.76 0.51
CA LEU A 123 -19.44 18.15 0.63
C LEU A 123 -20.18 18.94 1.72
N ARG A 124 -21.46 18.61 1.98
CA ARG A 124 -22.20 19.18 3.11
C ARG A 124 -21.57 18.77 4.43
N HIS A 125 -21.26 17.49 4.63
CA HIS A 125 -20.60 17.01 5.84
C HIS A 125 -19.19 17.60 6.00
N VAL A 126 -18.41 17.69 4.92
CA VAL A 126 -17.08 18.34 4.92
C VAL A 126 -17.16 19.78 5.40
N ARG A 127 -18.04 20.58 4.79
CA ARG A 127 -18.23 22.00 5.15
C ARG A 127 -18.83 22.17 6.55
N PHE A 128 -19.65 21.24 7.00
CA PHE A 128 -20.23 21.28 8.34
C PHE A 128 -19.15 21.03 9.40
N LYS A 129 -18.29 20.02 9.21
CA LYS A 129 -17.16 19.71 10.11
C LYS A 129 -16.13 20.84 10.13
N GLU A 130 -15.85 21.48 9.00
CA GLU A 130 -14.97 22.65 8.93
C GLU A 130 -15.56 23.87 9.67
N ARG A 131 -16.86 24.13 9.50
CA ARG A 131 -17.56 25.21 10.24
C ARG A 131 -17.53 24.95 11.75
N ARG A 132 -17.77 23.72 12.20
CA ARG A 132 -17.76 23.36 13.63
C ARG A 132 -16.37 23.51 14.27
N ARG A 133 -15.29 23.21 13.55
CA ARG A 133 -13.91 23.47 13.99
C ARG A 133 -13.64 24.96 14.26
N ARG A 134 -14.35 25.88 13.60
CA ARG A 134 -14.20 27.34 13.81
C ARG A 134 -15.03 27.87 14.98
N THR A 135 -16.04 27.13 15.43
CA THR A 135 -17.03 27.57 16.43
C THR A 135 -16.81 26.94 17.82
N SER A 136 -15.78 26.10 18.01
CA SER A 136 -15.50 25.41 19.26
C SER A 136 -14.88 26.31 20.35
N SER A 137 -15.55 27.41 20.68
CA SER A 137 -15.30 28.26 21.84
C SER A 137 -16.63 28.59 22.55
N SER A 138 -17.24 27.61 23.19
CA SER A 138 -17.99 27.76 24.45
C SER A 138 -18.78 26.50 24.81
N SER A 139 -19.01 26.37 26.11
CA SER A 139 -19.40 25.19 26.86
C SER A 139 -20.89 24.85 26.77
N GLN A 140 -21.23 23.64 26.32
CA GLN A 140 -22.44 22.87 26.70
C GLN A 140 -22.16 21.39 26.38
N ARG A 141 -21.78 20.59 27.40
CA ARG A 141 -21.08 19.29 27.18
C ARG A 141 -21.92 18.01 27.35
N HIS A 142 -23.12 18.03 27.91
CA HIS A 142 -23.81 16.78 28.25
C HIS A 142 -24.99 16.39 27.36
N HIS A 143 -25.80 17.34 26.85
CA HIS A 143 -26.86 17.02 25.85
C HIS A 143 -26.36 16.97 24.40
N PHE A 144 -25.12 17.40 24.14
CA PHE A 144 -24.52 17.42 22.80
C PHE A 144 -23.81 16.11 22.41
N ALA A 145 -23.53 15.20 23.35
CA ALA A 145 -22.76 14.00 23.07
C ALA A 145 -23.54 12.98 22.24
N ASP A 146 -24.82 12.75 22.54
CA ASP A 146 -25.68 11.82 21.81
C ASP A 146 -25.94 12.30 20.37
N ILE A 147 -26.36 13.56 20.20
CA ILE A 147 -26.59 14.18 18.89
C ILE A 147 -25.30 14.17 18.05
N ASN A 148 -24.14 14.37 18.69
CA ASN A 148 -22.85 14.32 18.02
C ASN A 148 -22.45 12.91 17.55
N SER A 149 -22.88 11.86 18.26
CA SER A 149 -22.57 10.48 17.90
C SER A 149 -23.39 10.00 16.70
N GLU A 150 -24.68 10.37 16.64
CA GLU A 150 -25.55 10.12 15.49
C GLU A 150 -25.05 10.86 14.24
N ASP A 151 -24.69 12.14 14.39
CA ASP A 151 -24.12 12.96 13.31
C ASP A 151 -22.80 12.36 12.76
N GLU A 152 -21.90 11.90 13.64
CA GLU A 152 -20.63 11.27 13.23
C GLU A 152 -20.85 9.89 12.61
N MET A 153 -21.89 9.15 13.03
CA MET A 153 -22.27 7.87 12.41
C MET A 153 -22.84 8.08 11.00
N GLU A 154 -23.74 9.04 10.82
CA GLU A 154 -24.25 9.39 9.49
C GLU A 154 -23.13 9.90 8.58
N GLN A 155 -22.20 10.68 9.15
CA GLN A 155 -21.03 11.15 8.43
C GLN A 155 -20.15 9.99 7.97
N LEU A 156 -19.86 9.03 8.85
CA LEU A 156 -19.09 7.84 8.49
C LEU A 156 -19.77 7.09 7.34
N ARG A 157 -21.08 6.84 7.44
CA ARG A 157 -21.84 6.15 6.38
C ARG A 157 -21.81 6.94 5.07
N ALA A 158 -22.04 8.25 5.11
CA ALA A 158 -22.03 9.09 3.92
C ALA A 158 -20.65 9.15 3.24
N SER A 159 -19.56 9.19 4.02
CA SER A 159 -18.19 9.15 3.50
C SER A 159 -17.85 7.79 2.90
N VAL A 160 -18.29 6.69 3.51
CA VAL A 160 -18.16 5.33 2.96
C VAL A 160 -18.90 5.20 1.63
N ASP A 161 -20.18 5.59 1.59
CA ASP A 161 -20.99 5.50 0.38
C ASP A 161 -20.39 6.33 -0.77
N PHE A 162 -19.94 7.56 -0.47
CA PHE A 162 -19.29 8.43 -1.43
C PHE A 162 -17.98 7.83 -1.96
N LEU A 163 -17.13 7.29 -1.09
CA LEU A 163 -15.85 6.71 -1.49
C LEU A 163 -16.03 5.48 -2.37
N VAL A 164 -16.97 4.60 -2.02
CA VAL A 164 -17.23 3.40 -2.81
C VAL A 164 -17.82 3.76 -4.17
N GLU A 165 -18.78 4.69 -4.22
CA GLU A 165 -19.33 5.15 -5.49
C GLU A 165 -18.25 5.79 -6.37
N LEU A 166 -17.35 6.58 -5.79
CA LEU A 166 -16.23 7.16 -6.52
C LEU A 166 -15.34 6.09 -7.16
N CYS A 167 -15.15 4.96 -6.48
CA CYS A 167 -14.43 3.80 -7.04
C CYS A 167 -15.26 3.07 -8.11
N GLU A 168 -16.58 3.02 -7.99
CA GLU A 168 -17.51 2.36 -8.91
C GLU A 168 -17.80 3.19 -10.16
N THR A 169 -17.61 4.51 -10.17
CA THR A 169 -17.87 5.33 -11.36
C THR A 169 -16.66 5.41 -12.30
N ASN A 170 -16.81 5.00 -13.56
CA ASN A 170 -15.82 5.23 -14.64
C ASN A 170 -15.86 6.68 -15.19
N SER A 171 -16.29 7.64 -14.37
CA SER A 171 -16.55 9.01 -14.83
C SER A 171 -15.24 9.69 -15.27
N PRO A 172 -15.22 10.45 -16.38
CA PRO A 172 -14.08 11.28 -16.78
C PRO A 172 -14.04 12.55 -15.91
N VAL A 173 -14.14 12.41 -14.59
CA VAL A 173 -13.69 13.47 -13.69
C VAL A 173 -12.17 13.50 -13.81
N GLU A 174 -11.57 14.68 -13.98
CA GLU A 174 -10.11 14.82 -14.05
C GLU A 174 -9.45 13.94 -12.98
N GLU A 175 -8.46 13.12 -13.36
CA GLU A 175 -7.83 12.12 -12.48
C GLU A 175 -7.34 12.75 -11.15
N ALA A 176 -6.87 14.00 -11.20
CA ALA A 176 -6.48 14.79 -10.04
C ALA A 176 -7.63 15.06 -9.04
N ASN A 177 -8.86 15.23 -9.52
CA ASN A 177 -10.03 15.44 -8.67
C ASN A 177 -10.47 14.14 -7.99
N VAL A 178 -10.39 12.99 -8.68
CA VAL A 178 -10.72 11.68 -8.10
C VAL A 178 -9.75 11.33 -6.97
N ALA A 179 -8.46 11.53 -7.21
CA ALA A 179 -7.41 11.38 -6.21
C ALA A 179 -7.68 12.22 -4.95
N ASN A 180 -7.94 13.52 -5.14
CA ASN A 180 -8.19 14.44 -4.04
C ASN A 180 -9.46 14.09 -3.25
N TRP A 181 -10.56 13.78 -3.93
CA TRP A 181 -11.81 13.41 -3.27
C TRP A 181 -11.70 12.08 -2.53
N SER A 182 -10.94 11.13 -3.06
CA SER A 182 -10.71 9.83 -2.43
C SER A 182 -9.87 9.97 -1.16
N HIS A 183 -8.80 10.77 -1.20
CA HIS A 183 -8.04 11.10 0.01
C HIS A 183 -8.89 11.80 1.05
N GLN A 184 -9.65 12.81 0.63
CA GLN A 184 -10.51 13.53 1.56
C GLN A 184 -11.55 12.59 2.18
N ALA A 185 -12.19 11.72 1.40
CA ALA A 185 -13.15 10.77 1.92
C ALA A 185 -12.49 9.75 2.88
N ALA A 186 -11.31 9.23 2.54
CA ALA A 186 -10.55 8.36 3.43
C ALA A 186 -10.18 9.04 4.75
N ASP A 187 -9.67 10.28 4.72
CA ASP A 187 -9.32 11.03 5.92
C ASP A 187 -10.56 11.32 6.79
N PHE A 188 -11.71 11.59 6.15
CA PHE A 188 -12.98 11.76 6.86
C PHE A 188 -13.46 10.47 7.53
N ILE A 189 -13.34 9.32 6.85
CA ILE A 189 -13.65 7.99 7.43
C ILE A 189 -12.77 7.75 8.66
N LEU A 190 -11.45 7.93 8.52
CA LEU A 190 -10.49 7.73 9.62
C LEU A 190 -10.79 8.64 10.80
N ALA A 191 -11.05 9.93 10.54
CA ALA A 191 -11.36 10.90 11.59
C ALA A 191 -12.69 10.59 12.30
N SER A 192 -13.74 10.22 11.58
CA SER A 192 -15.04 9.86 12.17
C SER A 192 -14.96 8.55 12.94
N LEU A 193 -14.23 7.55 12.43
CA LEU A 193 -14.01 6.28 13.11
C LEU A 193 -13.30 6.49 14.46
N LYS A 194 -12.20 7.27 14.47
CA LYS A 194 -11.48 7.60 15.70
C LYS A 194 -12.37 8.27 16.75
N ASN A 195 -13.23 9.20 16.32
CA ASN A 195 -14.17 9.87 17.22
C ASN A 195 -15.20 8.88 17.78
N LEU A 196 -15.80 8.04 16.93
CA LEU A 196 -16.83 7.09 17.35
C LEU A 196 -16.28 5.99 18.27
N LEU A 197 -15.10 5.45 17.97
CA LEU A 197 -14.44 4.45 18.82
C LEU A 197 -14.04 5.03 20.18
N SER A 198 -13.68 6.31 20.25
CA SER A 198 -13.35 6.97 21.53
C SER A 198 -14.55 7.13 22.47
N VAL A 199 -15.77 7.19 21.90
CA VAL A 199 -17.03 7.31 22.64
C VAL A 199 -17.62 5.92 22.97
N ALA A 200 -17.06 4.85 22.40
CA ALA A 200 -17.44 3.44 22.61
C ALA A 200 -18.94 3.14 22.42
N MET A 201 -19.64 3.90 21.58
CA MET A 201 -21.06 3.68 21.29
C MET A 201 -21.24 3.00 19.92
N ASN A 202 -22.14 2.01 19.86
CA ASN A 202 -22.58 1.34 18.63
C ASN A 202 -21.46 0.66 17.80
N VAL A 203 -20.54 -0.04 18.47
CA VAL A 203 -19.40 -0.74 17.83
C VAL A 203 -19.85 -1.73 16.76
N GLU A 204 -20.96 -2.45 16.97
CA GLU A 204 -21.53 -3.39 15.99
C GLU A 204 -21.95 -2.69 14.68
N LEU A 205 -22.58 -1.52 14.77
CA LEU A 205 -22.98 -0.75 13.58
C LEU A 205 -21.75 -0.20 12.85
N ILE A 206 -20.74 0.27 13.59
CA ILE A 206 -19.47 0.73 13.04
C ILE A 206 -18.79 -0.43 12.30
N GLU A 207 -18.72 -1.60 12.91
CA GLU A 207 -18.18 -2.80 12.29
C GLU A 207 -18.94 -3.17 11.01
N GLY A 208 -20.27 -3.13 11.02
CA GLY A 208 -21.08 -3.38 9.82
C GLY A 208 -20.76 -2.40 8.68
N ILE A 209 -20.62 -1.11 8.99
CA ILE A 209 -20.28 -0.08 8.00
C ILE A 209 -18.87 -0.31 7.43
N ILE A 210 -17.88 -0.56 8.28
CA ILE A 210 -16.48 -0.77 7.86
C ILE A 210 -16.32 -2.09 7.10
N SER A 211 -16.97 -3.17 7.53
CA SER A 211 -16.95 -4.46 6.84
C SER A 211 -17.60 -4.36 5.46
N SER A 212 -18.69 -3.58 5.34
CA SER A 212 -19.32 -3.26 4.06
C SER A 212 -18.39 -2.46 3.14
N LEU A 213 -17.72 -1.42 3.67
CA LEU A 213 -16.71 -0.65 2.94
C LEU A 213 -15.63 -1.57 2.36
N ILE A 214 -14.98 -2.38 3.22
CA ILE A 214 -13.89 -3.28 2.82
C ILE A 214 -14.39 -4.26 1.76
N THR A 215 -15.54 -4.91 2.00
CA THR A 215 -16.10 -5.90 1.08
C THR A 215 -16.40 -5.30 -0.30
N ARG A 216 -16.97 -4.09 -0.35
CA ARG A 216 -17.27 -3.41 -1.61
C ARG A 216 -16.00 -2.97 -2.35
N LEU A 217 -15.00 -2.44 -1.64
CA LEU A 217 -13.70 -2.10 -2.24
C LEU A 217 -12.96 -3.35 -2.74
N VAL A 218 -12.93 -4.43 -1.96
CA VAL A 218 -12.33 -5.71 -2.38
C VAL A 218 -13.04 -6.27 -3.62
N ARG A 219 -14.38 -6.23 -3.66
CA ARG A 219 -15.15 -6.61 -4.85
C ARG A 219 -14.75 -5.77 -6.06
N ARG A 220 -14.65 -4.45 -5.89
CA ARG A 220 -14.28 -3.53 -6.96
C ARG A 220 -12.84 -3.76 -7.46
N MET A 221 -11.91 -4.04 -6.56
CA MET A 221 -10.53 -4.40 -6.89
C MET A 221 -10.44 -5.70 -7.71
N CYS A 222 -11.27 -6.70 -7.38
CA CYS A 222 -11.29 -8.00 -8.05
C CYS A 222 -12.16 -8.06 -9.33
N CYS A 223 -13.08 -7.11 -9.51
CA CYS A 223 -13.99 -7.04 -10.64
C CYS A 223 -13.95 -5.61 -11.24
N PRO A 224 -12.95 -5.31 -12.10
CA PRO A 224 -12.88 -4.03 -12.77
C PRO A 224 -14.10 -3.85 -13.68
N LEU A 225 -14.52 -2.61 -13.90
CA LEU A 225 -15.68 -2.32 -14.74
C LEU A 225 -15.22 -2.53 -16.19
N GLN A 226 -15.80 -3.53 -16.85
CA GLN A 226 -15.65 -3.70 -18.31
C GLN A 226 -16.31 -2.50 -19.01
N GLY A 227 -15.53 -1.45 -19.21
CA GLY A 227 -15.89 -0.35 -20.09
C GLY A 227 -15.57 -0.75 -21.53
N ASN A 228 -16.57 -0.68 -22.40
CA ASN A 228 -16.47 -1.01 -23.82
C ASN A 228 -15.15 -0.52 -24.45
N ALA A 229 -14.33 -1.47 -24.90
CA ALA A 229 -13.28 -1.35 -25.90
C ALA A 229 -12.35 -0.11 -25.83
N SER A 230 -11.39 -0.10 -24.90
CA SER A 230 -10.03 0.34 -25.23
C SER A 230 -8.98 -0.40 -24.39
N LYS A 231 -8.06 -1.11 -25.06
CA LYS A 231 -7.17 -2.14 -24.50
C LYS A 231 -6.04 -1.63 -23.56
N HIS A 232 -6.12 -0.41 -23.02
CA HIS A 232 -4.98 0.20 -22.33
C HIS A 232 -5.29 0.99 -21.03
N SER A 233 -6.44 0.77 -20.37
CA SER A 233 -6.80 1.57 -19.18
C SER A 233 -7.48 0.81 -18.04
N GLU A 234 -7.24 -0.50 -17.89
CA GLU A 234 -7.83 -1.34 -16.82
C GLU A 234 -6.97 -1.60 -15.57
N PRO A 235 -5.62 -1.72 -15.62
CA PRO A 235 -4.85 -2.08 -14.41
C PRO A 235 -4.79 -0.93 -13.37
N ASP A 236 -4.84 0.32 -13.83
CA ASP A 236 -4.69 1.51 -12.99
C ASP A 236 -5.79 1.60 -11.90
N ALA A 237 -7.02 1.18 -12.22
CA ALA A 237 -8.14 1.24 -11.29
C ALA A 237 -8.06 0.19 -10.17
N GLN A 238 -7.57 -1.03 -10.47
CA GLN A 238 -7.42 -2.06 -9.44
C GLN A 238 -6.33 -1.70 -8.43
N PHE A 239 -5.19 -1.20 -8.93
CA PHE A 239 -4.09 -0.72 -8.08
C PHE A 239 -4.51 0.49 -7.24
N PHE A 240 -5.31 1.40 -7.83
CA PHE A 240 -5.90 2.51 -7.10
C PHE A 240 -6.74 2.03 -5.90
N VAL A 241 -7.65 1.07 -6.10
CA VAL A 241 -8.49 0.55 -5.02
C VAL A 241 -7.67 -0.25 -4.01
N GLN A 242 -6.71 -1.04 -4.45
CA GLN A 242 -5.78 -1.75 -3.55
C GLN A 242 -5.04 -0.75 -2.65
N HIS A 243 -4.56 0.34 -3.23
CA HIS A 243 -3.87 1.38 -2.49
C HIS A 243 -4.79 2.11 -1.51
N LEU A 244 -6.03 2.38 -1.90
CA LEU A 244 -7.04 2.95 -1.02
C LEU A 244 -7.32 2.06 0.20
N ILE A 245 -7.45 0.75 0.00
CA ILE A 245 -7.61 -0.21 1.11
C ILE A 245 -6.37 -0.18 2.00
N ARG A 246 -5.16 -0.13 1.43
CA ARG A 246 -3.90 0.00 2.18
C ARG A 246 -3.86 1.30 3.01
N LYS A 247 -4.29 2.44 2.44
CA LYS A 247 -4.36 3.74 3.14
C LYS A 247 -5.36 3.71 4.29
N LEU A 248 -6.57 3.21 4.06
CA LEU A 248 -7.57 3.02 5.12
C LEU A 248 -7.07 2.03 6.18
N GLY A 249 -6.34 1.01 5.76
CA GLY A 249 -5.75 0.01 6.63
C GLY A 249 -4.69 0.55 7.58
N SER A 250 -4.12 1.75 7.35
CA SER A 250 -3.18 2.35 8.31
C SER A 250 -3.74 2.46 9.74
N GLU A 251 -5.06 2.61 9.87
CA GLU A 251 -5.75 2.55 11.16
C GLU A 251 -5.98 1.08 11.61
N PRO A 252 -5.49 0.66 12.80
CA PRO A 252 -5.51 -0.73 13.25
C PRO A 252 -6.89 -1.40 13.16
N TYR A 253 -7.96 -0.66 13.49
CA TYR A 253 -9.33 -1.19 13.48
C TYR A 253 -9.79 -1.62 12.08
N ILE A 254 -9.48 -0.83 11.06
CA ILE A 254 -9.79 -1.13 9.66
C ILE A 254 -8.81 -2.17 9.13
N GLY A 255 -7.52 -2.01 9.41
CA GLY A 255 -6.45 -2.86 8.90
C GLY A 255 -6.60 -4.33 9.28
N GLN A 256 -6.93 -4.63 10.54
CA GLN A 256 -7.16 -6.00 11.01
C GLN A 256 -8.38 -6.65 10.34
N ARG A 257 -9.49 -5.91 10.22
CA ARG A 257 -10.69 -6.37 9.51
C ARG A 257 -10.43 -6.57 8.02
N ALA A 258 -9.61 -5.70 7.41
CA ALA A 258 -9.21 -5.85 6.01
C ALA A 258 -8.37 -7.11 5.80
N LEU A 259 -7.39 -7.36 6.67
CA LEU A 259 -6.61 -8.60 6.64
C LEU A 259 -7.50 -9.84 6.72
N PHE A 260 -8.43 -9.87 7.66
CA PHE A 260 -9.37 -10.97 7.83
C PHE A 260 -10.24 -11.20 6.59
N LEU A 261 -10.95 -10.17 6.12
CA LEU A 261 -11.89 -10.26 4.99
C LEU A 261 -11.18 -10.58 3.66
N VAL A 262 -10.00 -9.99 3.41
CA VAL A 262 -9.19 -10.30 2.22
C VAL A 262 -8.74 -11.76 2.25
N THR A 263 -8.33 -12.27 3.41
CA THR A 263 -7.91 -13.67 3.56
C THR A 263 -9.08 -14.64 3.37
N GLN A 264 -10.26 -14.32 3.90
CA GLN A 264 -11.47 -15.10 3.61
C GLN A 264 -11.79 -15.13 2.12
N ARG A 265 -11.64 -13.97 1.44
CA ARG A 265 -11.86 -13.88 0.00
C ARG A 265 -10.87 -14.73 -0.80
N ILE A 266 -9.60 -14.83 -0.36
CA ILE A 266 -8.60 -15.73 -0.95
C ILE A 266 -9.08 -17.18 -0.88
N SER A 267 -9.55 -17.63 0.29
CA SER A 267 -10.07 -18.99 0.48
C SER A 267 -11.24 -19.29 -0.48
N VAL A 268 -12.24 -18.40 -0.52
CA VAL A 268 -13.39 -18.56 -1.43
C VAL A 268 -12.96 -18.56 -2.90
N LEU A 269 -12.00 -17.70 -3.27
CA LEU A 269 -11.50 -17.65 -4.63
C LEU A 269 -10.73 -18.93 -5.00
N ALA A 270 -9.98 -19.49 -4.05
CA ALA A 270 -9.25 -20.74 -4.23
C ALA A 270 -10.18 -21.93 -4.47
N GLU A 271 -11.30 -22.00 -3.75
CA GLU A 271 -12.33 -23.01 -3.98
C GLU A 271 -12.97 -22.87 -5.36
N ASN A 272 -13.34 -21.65 -5.75
CA ASN A 272 -13.88 -21.38 -7.10
C ASN A 272 -12.90 -21.78 -8.20
N PHE A 273 -11.60 -21.63 -7.96
CA PHE A 273 -10.54 -21.99 -8.92
C PHE A 273 -10.51 -23.47 -9.27
N LEU A 274 -10.99 -24.36 -8.39
CA LEU A 274 -11.04 -25.80 -8.64
C LEU A 274 -12.05 -26.16 -9.73
N PHE A 275 -13.11 -25.35 -9.86
CA PHE A 275 -14.22 -25.60 -10.76
C PHE A 275 -14.23 -24.70 -12.00
N ALA A 276 -13.37 -23.68 -12.03
CA ALA A 276 -13.26 -22.79 -13.18
C ALA A 276 -12.64 -23.48 -14.41
N ASP A 277 -13.19 -23.17 -15.59
CA ASP A 277 -12.65 -23.59 -16.88
C ASP A 277 -11.41 -22.72 -17.21
N PRO A 278 -10.22 -23.32 -17.40
CA PRO A 278 -9.00 -22.57 -17.70
C PRO A 278 -9.05 -21.79 -19.04
N PHE A 279 -10.02 -22.07 -19.90
CA PHE A 279 -10.19 -21.38 -21.19
C PHE A 279 -11.25 -20.28 -21.16
N ASP A 280 -11.92 -20.04 -20.03
CA ASP A 280 -12.86 -18.93 -19.84
C ASP A 280 -12.11 -17.62 -19.48
N ASP A 281 -12.57 -16.49 -19.99
CA ASP A 281 -12.08 -15.16 -19.61
C ASP A 281 -12.22 -14.91 -18.10
N ALA A 282 -13.21 -15.54 -17.45
CA ALA A 282 -13.36 -15.51 -15.99
C ALA A 282 -12.13 -16.05 -15.25
N PHE A 283 -11.43 -17.07 -15.80
CA PHE A 283 -10.26 -17.68 -15.19
C PHE A 283 -9.07 -16.73 -15.08
N THR A 284 -8.84 -15.94 -16.14
CA THR A 284 -7.79 -14.90 -16.15
C THR A 284 -8.07 -13.84 -15.09
N ASN A 285 -9.33 -13.40 -14.96
CA ASN A 285 -9.76 -12.44 -13.95
C ASN A 285 -9.58 -12.99 -12.52
N MET A 286 -9.86 -14.27 -12.31
CA MET A 286 -9.63 -14.93 -11.02
C MET A 286 -8.14 -14.94 -10.67
N HIS A 287 -7.23 -15.14 -11.63
CA HIS A 287 -5.79 -15.15 -11.38
C HIS A 287 -5.27 -13.77 -10.98
N GLN A 288 -5.74 -12.74 -11.67
CA GLN A 288 -5.44 -11.35 -11.35
C GLN A 288 -5.96 -10.97 -9.96
N CYS A 289 -7.22 -11.30 -9.66
CA CYS A 289 -7.82 -11.06 -8.34
C CYS A 289 -7.04 -11.80 -7.23
N MET A 290 -6.66 -13.06 -7.44
CA MET A 290 -5.86 -13.83 -6.46
C MET A 290 -4.54 -13.13 -6.15
N PHE A 291 -3.81 -12.71 -7.18
CA PHE A 291 -2.55 -11.98 -7.01
C PHE A 291 -2.75 -10.67 -6.24
N MET A 292 -3.75 -9.87 -6.61
CA MET A 292 -4.04 -8.58 -5.96
C MET A 292 -4.40 -8.74 -4.48
N LEU A 293 -5.17 -9.78 -4.11
CA LEU A 293 -5.54 -10.07 -2.73
C LEU A 293 -4.33 -10.49 -1.89
N ILE A 294 -3.49 -11.41 -2.40
CA ILE A 294 -2.29 -11.86 -1.68
C ILE A 294 -1.32 -10.69 -1.50
N GLN A 295 -1.11 -9.89 -2.55
CA GLN A 295 -0.25 -8.71 -2.49
C GLN A 295 -0.77 -7.65 -1.51
N LEU A 296 -2.09 -7.40 -1.46
CA LEU A 296 -2.68 -6.51 -0.46
C LEU A 296 -2.43 -7.00 0.96
N THR A 297 -2.56 -8.31 1.18
CA THR A 297 -2.27 -8.95 2.47
C THR A 297 -0.79 -8.76 2.84
N GLU A 298 0.12 -8.99 1.89
CA GLU A 298 1.57 -8.75 2.07
C GLU A 298 1.87 -7.30 2.46
N PHE A 299 1.26 -6.32 1.80
CA PHE A 299 1.45 -4.90 2.14
C PHE A 299 0.94 -4.58 3.55
N LEU A 300 -0.29 -4.97 3.89
CA LEU A 300 -0.86 -4.70 5.21
C LEU A 300 -0.02 -5.31 6.34
N VAL A 301 0.46 -6.55 6.15
CA VAL A 301 1.33 -7.21 7.13
C VAL A 301 2.69 -6.52 7.23
N SER A 302 3.32 -6.21 6.11
CA SER A 302 4.69 -5.69 6.07
C SER A 302 4.78 -4.26 6.60
N ASP A 303 3.80 -3.43 6.25
CA ASP A 303 3.83 -2.02 6.60
C ASP A 303 3.36 -1.78 8.03
N TYR A 304 2.29 -2.47 8.45
CA TYR A 304 1.51 -2.00 9.58
C TYR A 304 1.37 -2.98 10.74
N LEU A 305 1.50 -4.31 10.52
CA LEU A 305 1.26 -5.27 11.60
C LEU A 305 2.18 -5.04 12.81
N SER A 306 3.45 -4.70 12.58
CA SER A 306 4.38 -4.37 13.65
C SER A 306 4.04 -3.06 14.38
N GLU A 307 3.40 -2.10 13.70
CA GLU A 307 2.95 -0.84 14.28
C GLU A 307 1.69 -1.06 15.11
N TRP A 308 0.67 -1.70 14.52
CA TRP A 308 -0.59 -2.01 15.19
C TRP A 308 -0.37 -2.84 16.47
N SER A 309 0.56 -3.80 16.46
CA SER A 309 0.82 -4.64 17.65
C SER A 309 1.28 -3.88 18.91
N LYS A 310 1.72 -2.62 18.73
CA LYS A 310 2.13 -1.71 19.81
C LYS A 310 1.01 -0.77 20.23
N ASP A 311 -0.05 -0.68 19.44
CA ASP A 311 -1.22 0.16 19.69
C ASP A 311 -2.14 -0.50 20.73
N GLU A 312 -2.79 0.32 21.56
CA GLU A 312 -3.73 -0.17 22.59
C GLU A 312 -5.05 -0.68 21.97
N GLY A 313 -5.40 -0.21 20.77
CA GLY A 313 -6.55 -0.66 19.99
C GLY A 313 -6.31 -1.91 19.14
N PHE A 314 -5.23 -2.65 19.39
CA PHE A 314 -4.99 -3.94 18.73
C PHE A 314 -5.96 -5.00 19.24
N ASP A 315 -6.76 -5.56 18.34
CA ASP A 315 -7.78 -6.54 18.69
C ASP A 315 -7.21 -7.95 18.55
N THR A 316 -6.84 -8.54 19.68
CA THR A 316 -6.20 -9.86 19.69
C THR A 316 -7.15 -10.94 19.19
N MET A 317 -8.47 -10.79 19.40
CA MET A 317 -9.46 -11.77 18.95
C MET A 317 -9.55 -11.77 17.42
N VAL A 318 -9.67 -10.59 16.80
CA VAL A 318 -9.69 -10.46 15.33
C VAL A 318 -8.37 -10.95 14.72
N PHE A 319 -7.25 -10.72 15.39
CA PHE A 319 -5.96 -11.24 14.95
C PHE A 319 -5.89 -12.78 14.97
N GLU A 320 -6.39 -13.43 16.03
CA GLU A 320 -6.45 -14.88 16.13
C GLU A 320 -7.37 -15.48 15.04
N GLU A 321 -8.53 -14.87 14.81
CA GLU A 321 -9.43 -15.24 13.72
C GLU A 321 -8.78 -15.08 12.35
N TRP A 322 -7.98 -14.03 12.15
CA TRP A 322 -7.18 -13.86 10.94
C TRP A 322 -6.13 -14.96 10.78
N VAL A 323 -5.40 -15.32 11.83
CA VAL A 323 -4.41 -16.42 11.77
C VAL A 323 -5.10 -17.74 11.41
N ALA A 324 -6.25 -18.04 12.01
CA ALA A 324 -7.04 -19.22 11.65
C ALA A 324 -7.49 -19.19 10.18
N SER A 325 -7.97 -18.04 9.71
CA SER A 325 -8.35 -17.79 8.32
C SER A 325 -7.18 -17.96 7.35
N MET A 326 -5.97 -17.52 7.72
CA MET A 326 -4.76 -17.71 6.91
C MET A 326 -4.38 -19.18 6.76
N VAL A 327 -4.47 -19.96 7.85
CA VAL A 327 -4.21 -21.41 7.80
C VAL A 327 -5.22 -22.09 6.87
N HIS A 328 -6.49 -21.69 6.94
CA HIS A 328 -7.52 -22.19 6.03
C HIS A 328 -7.26 -21.80 4.56
N ALA A 329 -6.95 -20.53 4.29
CA ALA A 329 -6.59 -20.05 2.95
C ALA A 329 -5.40 -20.79 2.37
N ARG A 330 -4.35 -21.03 3.18
CA ARG A 330 -3.19 -21.83 2.75
C ARG A 330 -3.60 -23.25 2.36
N LYS A 331 -4.43 -23.92 3.17
CA LYS A 331 -4.91 -25.27 2.86
C LYS A 331 -5.70 -25.29 1.55
N ALA A 332 -6.58 -24.31 1.33
CA ALA A 332 -7.33 -24.19 0.08
C ALA A 332 -6.40 -24.01 -1.13
N LEU A 333 -5.36 -23.19 -1.00
CA LEU A 333 -4.37 -22.99 -2.07
C LEU A 333 -3.45 -24.19 -2.29
N GLN A 334 -3.17 -25.01 -1.27
CA GLN A 334 -2.41 -26.25 -1.43
C GLN A 334 -3.14 -27.25 -2.34
N ILE A 335 -4.47 -27.28 -2.30
CA ILE A 335 -5.25 -28.12 -3.21
C ILE A 335 -5.04 -27.67 -4.67
N LEU A 336 -4.79 -26.38 -4.90
CA LEU A 336 -4.48 -25.80 -6.22
C LEU A 336 -3.04 -25.99 -6.67
N GLU A 337 -2.15 -26.58 -5.86
CA GLU A 337 -0.73 -26.72 -6.21
C GLU A 337 -0.51 -27.45 -7.54
N SER A 338 -1.36 -28.44 -7.83
CA SER A 338 -1.37 -29.18 -9.10
C SER A 338 -1.69 -28.31 -10.34
N ARG A 339 -2.38 -27.19 -10.17
CA ARG A 339 -2.71 -26.22 -11.24
C ARG A 339 -1.74 -25.04 -11.24
N ASN A 340 -1.44 -24.49 -10.07
CA ASN A 340 -0.53 -23.36 -9.89
C ASN A 340 0.01 -23.30 -8.45
N GLY A 341 1.23 -23.82 -8.23
CA GLY A 341 1.91 -23.78 -6.94
C GLY A 341 2.40 -22.40 -6.49
N VAL A 342 2.37 -21.38 -7.35
CA VAL A 342 2.90 -20.04 -7.03
C VAL A 342 2.13 -19.39 -5.87
N TYR A 343 0.82 -19.64 -5.76
CA TYR A 343 0.00 -19.05 -4.70
C TYR A 343 0.35 -19.57 -3.31
N VAL A 344 0.73 -20.85 -3.20
CA VAL A 344 1.20 -21.44 -1.94
C VAL A 344 2.48 -20.74 -1.50
N LEU A 345 3.43 -20.54 -2.43
CA LEU A 345 4.70 -19.84 -2.14
C LEU A 345 4.48 -18.39 -1.70
N TYR A 346 3.54 -17.68 -2.32
CA TYR A 346 3.21 -16.31 -1.89
C TYR A 346 2.55 -16.28 -0.51
N MET A 347 1.61 -17.19 -0.23
CA MET A 347 1.01 -17.24 1.11
C MET A 347 2.01 -17.68 2.19
N GLU A 348 2.95 -18.57 1.87
CA GLU A 348 4.04 -18.92 2.78
C GLU A 348 4.92 -17.71 3.13
N ARG A 349 5.21 -16.85 2.15
CA ARG A 349 5.89 -15.57 2.40
C ARG A 349 5.09 -14.69 3.35
N VAL A 350 3.79 -14.53 3.12
CA VAL A 350 2.91 -13.71 3.99
C VAL A 350 2.88 -14.27 5.41
N ILE A 351 2.79 -15.60 5.59
CA ILE A 351 2.84 -16.27 6.90
C ILE A 351 4.17 -16.01 7.61
N ALA A 352 5.29 -16.11 6.88
CA ALA A 352 6.61 -15.85 7.43
C ALA A 352 6.77 -14.39 7.89
N LEU A 353 6.22 -13.45 7.13
CA LEU A 353 6.18 -12.03 7.50
C LEU A 353 5.34 -11.80 8.76
N GLY A 354 4.13 -12.36 8.82
CA GLY A 354 3.26 -12.26 10.00
C GLY A 354 3.92 -12.80 11.27
N SER A 355 4.57 -13.96 11.15
CA SER A 355 5.29 -14.60 12.26
C SER A 355 6.50 -13.78 12.75
N SER A 356 7.25 -13.21 11.80
CA SER A 356 8.41 -12.35 12.10
C SER A 356 7.99 -11.07 12.81
N SER A 357 6.90 -10.44 12.36
CA SER A 357 6.35 -9.22 12.96
C SER A 357 5.81 -9.47 14.37
N SER A 358 5.13 -10.60 14.59
CA SER A 358 4.65 -11.02 15.92
C SER A 358 5.79 -11.28 16.91
N SER A 359 6.86 -11.96 16.47
CA SER A 359 8.03 -12.23 17.32
C SER A 359 8.75 -10.95 17.79
N ARG A 360 8.80 -9.91 16.95
CA ARG A 360 9.37 -8.59 17.29
C ARG A 360 8.46 -7.82 18.25
N ALA A 361 7.14 -7.94 18.11
CA ALA A 361 6.17 -7.32 19.01
C ALA A 361 6.22 -7.92 20.43
N GLY A 362 6.34 -9.24 20.53
CA GLY A 362 6.47 -9.96 21.82
C GLY A 362 7.72 -9.58 22.62
N GLN A 363 8.86 -9.37 21.95
CA GLN A 363 10.10 -8.92 22.61
C GLN A 363 10.02 -7.46 23.11
N GLY A 364 9.22 -6.61 22.47
CA GLY A 364 9.01 -5.21 22.88
C GLY A 364 8.16 -5.07 24.15
N LYS A 365 7.15 -5.92 24.34
CA LYS A 365 6.31 -5.91 25.56
C LYS A 365 7.05 -6.47 26.79
N ALA A 366 7.85 -7.52 26.63
CA ALA A 366 8.64 -8.10 27.73
C ALA A 366 9.69 -7.13 28.29
N ARG A 367 10.26 -6.24 27.46
CA ARG A 367 11.23 -5.22 27.89
C ARG A 367 10.59 -4.06 28.67
N ARG A 368 9.29 -3.79 28.49
CA ARG A 368 8.58 -2.71 29.19
C ARG A 368 8.01 -3.14 30.55
N GLN A 369 7.81 -4.44 30.78
CA GLN A 369 7.44 -4.96 32.10
C GLN A 369 8.65 -5.21 33.03
N ALA A 370 9.87 -5.11 32.50
CA ALA A 370 11.12 -5.31 33.24
C ALA A 370 11.85 -4.00 33.59
N CYS A 371 11.21 -2.84 33.39
CA CYS A 371 11.76 -1.52 33.70
C CYS A 371 10.93 -0.80 34.76
#